data_AF-A0A7C4WJW7-F1
#
_entry.id   AF-A0A7C4WJW7-F1
#
_cell.length_a   1.000
_cell.length_b   1.000
_cell.length_c   1.000
_cell.angle_alpha   90.00
_cell.angle_beta   90.00
_cell.angle_gamma   90.00
#
_symmetry.space_group_name_H-M   'P 1'
#
loop_
_entity.id
_entity.type
_entity.pdbx_description
1 polymer ?
#
loop_
_entity_poly.entity_id
_entity_poly.type
_entity_poly.pdbx_seq_one_letter_code
_entity_poly.pdbx_strand_id
1 'polypeptide(L)'
;FAIERVGTITTVMTSEVPTGSKMLSRFGVEEFLATGIIVLGLEEVRGGVVRVMYLRKARWAPAKPVKFIFDIEPGRGIVVKGLYSFQEVPSR
;
A
#
# COMPACT_ATOMS: atom_id res chain seq x y z
N PHE A 1 12.38 7.90 -16.45
CA PHE A 1 13.19 7.09 -15.52
C PHE A 1 13.25 5.66 -16.06
N ALA A 2 14.43 5.22 -16.49
CA ALA A 2 14.65 3.83 -16.91
C ALA A 2 15.28 3.09 -15.73
N ILE A 3 14.55 2.18 -15.12
CA ILE A 3 15.12 1.20 -14.18
C ILE A 3 15.65 0.09 -15.07
N GLU A 4 16.96 0.06 -15.27
CA GLU A 4 17.60 -1.09 -15.88
C GLU A 4 17.61 -2.26 -14.90
N ARG A 5 17.31 -3.46 -15.38
CA ARG A 5 17.36 -4.68 -14.58
C ARG A 5 18.81 -5.07 -14.36
N VAL A 6 19.41 -4.58 -13.27
CA VAL A 6 20.75 -4.98 -12.84
C VAL A 6 20.65 -6.32 -12.10
N GLY A 7 20.72 -7.44 -12.83
CA GLY A 7 20.79 -8.78 -12.27
C GLY A 7 19.50 -9.29 -11.58
N THR A 8 19.68 -10.17 -10.57
CA THR A 8 18.60 -10.78 -9.78
C THR A 8 18.56 -10.17 -8.38
N ILE A 9 18.03 -8.95 -8.30
CA ILE A 9 17.91 -8.18 -7.05
C ILE A 9 16.44 -7.95 -6.73
N THR A 10 16.06 -8.16 -5.48
CA THR A 10 14.73 -7.75 -4.97
C THR A 10 14.80 -6.29 -4.54
N THR A 11 14.19 -5.41 -5.33
CA THR A 11 14.19 -3.97 -5.08
C THR A 11 12.82 -3.52 -4.55
N VAL A 12 12.84 -2.71 -3.49
CA VAL A 12 11.67 -1.97 -3.02
C VAL A 12 11.86 -0.50 -3.38
N MET A 13 10.85 0.11 -3.99
CA MET A 13 10.84 1.52 -4.34
C MET A 13 9.67 2.21 -3.66
N THR A 14 9.89 3.45 -3.24
CA THR A 14 8.86 4.30 -2.62
C THR A 14 8.52 5.45 -3.56
N SER A 15 7.24 5.76 -3.69
CA SER A 15 6.74 6.91 -4.43
C SER A 15 5.61 7.58 -3.65
N GLU A 16 5.44 8.88 -3.86
CA GLU A 16 4.39 9.67 -3.24
C GLU A 16 3.20 9.81 -4.20
N VAL A 17 2.00 9.67 -3.65
CA VAL A 17 0.74 10.00 -4.34
C VAL A 17 0.37 11.44 -4.03
N PRO A 18 0.24 12.33 -5.04
CA PRO A 18 -0.22 13.70 -4.81
C PRO A 18 -1.61 13.71 -4.16
N THR A 19 -1.73 14.43 -3.05
CA THR A 19 -2.97 14.55 -2.27
C THR A 19 -4.11 15.09 -3.15
N GLY A 20 -5.28 14.44 -3.10
CA GLY A 20 -6.45 14.82 -3.91
C GLY A 20 -6.42 14.33 -5.36
N SER A 21 -5.41 13.56 -5.76
CA SER A 21 -5.37 12.91 -7.07
C SER A 21 -5.72 11.41 -6.97
N LYS A 22 -6.30 10.85 -8.05
CA LYS A 22 -6.45 9.39 -8.22
C LYS A 22 -5.18 8.74 -8.81
N MET A 23 -4.09 9.50 -8.95
CA MET A 23 -2.82 9.00 -9.52
C MET A 23 -2.12 8.13 -8.49
N LEU A 24 -1.44 7.04 -8.88
CA LEU A 24 -0.76 6.15 -7.91
C LEU A 24 0.72 6.50 -7.73
N SER A 25 1.21 7.51 -8.44
CA SER A 25 2.53 8.09 -8.28
C SER A 25 2.55 9.52 -8.82
N ARG A 26 3.56 10.30 -8.45
CA ARG A 26 3.75 11.68 -8.92
C ARG A 26 3.85 11.81 -10.45
N PHE A 27 4.30 10.76 -11.14
CA PHE A 27 4.55 10.77 -12.59
C PHE A 27 3.66 9.83 -13.40
N GLY A 28 2.83 8.99 -12.77
CA GLY A 28 1.84 8.12 -13.44
C GLY A 28 2.40 6.98 -14.31
N VAL A 29 3.72 6.83 -14.41
CA VAL A 29 4.40 5.80 -15.22
C VAL A 29 5.01 4.67 -14.41
N GLU A 30 5.21 4.87 -13.11
CA GLU A 30 5.97 3.96 -12.24
C GLU A 30 5.24 2.62 -12.01
N GLU A 31 3.92 2.63 -12.07
CA GLU A 31 3.03 1.47 -11.93
C GLU A 31 3.18 0.43 -13.05
N PHE A 32 3.63 0.88 -14.22
CA PHE A 32 3.82 0.02 -15.39
C PHE A 32 5.14 -0.75 -15.34
N LEU A 33 6.14 -0.19 -14.67
CA LEU A 33 7.46 -0.79 -14.49
C LEU A 33 7.48 -1.81 -13.35
N ALA A 34 6.65 -1.63 -12.33
CA ALA A 34 6.62 -2.51 -11.17
C ALA A 34 5.93 -3.87 -11.44
N THR A 35 6.55 -4.94 -10.95
CA THR A 35 5.99 -6.31 -10.94
C THR A 35 4.97 -6.51 -9.82
N GLY A 36 5.18 -5.84 -8.68
CA GLY A 36 4.27 -5.76 -7.55
C GLY A 36 4.02 -4.31 -7.12
N ILE A 37 2.82 -4.01 -6.66
CA ILE A 37 2.42 -2.68 -6.18
C ILE A 37 1.71 -2.84 -4.83
N ILE A 38 2.31 -2.28 -3.79
CA ILE A 38 1.72 -2.13 -2.46
C ILE A 38 1.26 -0.68 -2.33
N VAL A 39 -0.01 -0.48 -2.01
CA VAL A 39 -0.58 0.86 -1.77
C VAL A 39 -0.78 1.04 -0.27
N LEU A 40 -0.26 2.15 0.25
CA LEU A 40 -0.48 2.61 1.62
C LEU A 40 -1.37 3.85 1.56
N GLY A 41 -2.40 3.91 2.42
CA GLY A 41 -3.35 5.02 2.44
C GLY A 41 -3.91 5.29 3.82
N LEU A 42 -4.56 6.44 3.94
CA LEU A 42 -5.39 6.79 5.09
C LEU A 42 -6.85 6.76 4.65
N GLU A 43 -7.71 6.18 5.48
CA GLU A 43 -9.16 6.22 5.29
C GLU A 43 -9.85 6.77 6.52
N GLU A 44 -10.84 7.63 6.30
CA GLU A 44 -11.72 8.12 7.35
C GLU A 44 -12.88 7.16 7.54
N VAL A 45 -13.04 6.63 8.76
CA VAL A 45 -14.12 5.73 9.13
C VAL A 45 -14.68 6.15 10.47
N ARG A 46 -15.99 6.46 10.51
CA ARG A 46 -16.72 6.84 11.74
C ARG A 46 -16.05 7.97 12.55
N GLY A 47 -15.44 8.94 11.86
CA GLY A 47 -14.74 10.07 12.48
C GLY A 47 -13.35 9.75 13.01
N GLY A 48 -12.83 8.53 12.79
CA GLY A 48 -11.44 8.16 13.02
C GLY A 48 -10.68 8.00 11.70
N VAL A 49 -9.36 8.19 11.74
CA VAL A 49 -8.47 7.93 10.61
C VAL A 49 -7.75 6.61 10.84
N VAL A 50 -7.84 5.68 9.88
CA VAL A 50 -7.14 4.40 9.91
C VAL A 50 -6.14 4.30 8.76
N ARG A 51 -5.00 3.63 9.00
CA ARG A 51 -4.02 3.32 7.97
C ARG A 51 -4.40 2.00 7.30
N VAL A 52 -4.49 2.03 5.97
CA VAL A 52 -4.84 0.88 5.15
C VAL A 52 -3.70 0.51 4.20
N MET A 53 -3.50 -0.78 4.01
CA MET A 53 -2.55 -1.34 3.05
C MET A 53 -3.26 -2.37 2.16
N TYR A 54 -2.98 -2.35 0.87
CA TYR A 54 -3.46 -3.41 -0.03
C TYR A 54 -2.53 -3.64 -1.21
N LEU A 55 -2.61 -4.86 -1.76
CA LEU A 55 -1.89 -5.25 -2.97
C LEU A 55 -2.74 -4.88 -4.20
N ARG A 56 -2.27 -3.93 -4.99
CA ARG A 56 -2.94 -3.54 -6.24
C ARG A 56 -2.57 -4.48 -7.38
N LYS A 57 -1.34 -4.97 -7.39
CA LYS A 57 -0.78 -5.82 -8.44
C LYS A 57 0.26 -6.74 -7.82
N ALA A 58 0.20 -8.02 -8.17
CA ALA A 58 1.21 -9.00 -7.83
C ALA A 58 1.34 -9.95 -9.02
N ARG A 59 2.25 -9.66 -9.96
CA ARG A 59 2.53 -10.61 -11.03
C ARG A 59 3.09 -11.88 -10.39
N TRP A 60 2.55 -13.04 -10.76
CA TRP A 60 2.99 -14.38 -10.32
C TRP A 60 2.57 -14.83 -8.91
N ALA A 61 1.79 -14.04 -8.17
CA ALA A 61 1.20 -14.46 -6.89
C ALA A 61 -0.30 -14.09 -6.85
N PRO A 62 -1.21 -15.05 -6.53
CA PRO A 62 -2.62 -14.75 -6.39
C PRO A 62 -2.87 -13.98 -5.08
N ALA A 63 -2.62 -12.67 -5.11
CA ALA A 63 -3.00 -11.77 -4.04
C ALA A 63 -4.49 -11.42 -4.18
N LYS A 64 -5.31 -11.78 -3.20
CA LYS A 64 -6.70 -11.32 -3.15
C LYS A 64 -6.71 -9.79 -3.01
N PRO A 65 -7.58 -9.07 -3.76
CA PRO A 65 -7.68 -7.62 -3.65
C PRO A 65 -8.44 -7.24 -2.37
N VAL A 66 -7.77 -7.40 -1.23
CA VAL A 66 -8.31 -7.06 0.09
C VAL A 66 -7.47 -5.95 0.72
N LYS A 67 -8.13 -5.08 1.48
CA LYS A 67 -7.49 -4.05 2.29
C LYS A 67 -7.21 -4.61 3.68
N PHE A 68 -6.07 -4.22 4.23
CA PHE A 68 -5.65 -4.54 5.59
C PHE A 68 -5.50 -3.26 6.39
N ILE A 69 -5.87 -3.32 7.66
CA ILE A 69 -5.53 -2.25 8.62
C ILE A 69 -4.14 -2.55 9.16
N PHE A 70 -3.29 -1.53 9.28
CA PHE A 70 -1.98 -1.66 9.91
C PHE A 70 -1.69 -0.49 10.85
N ASP A 71 -0.82 -0.73 11.82
CA ASP A 71 -0.23 0.31 12.66
C ASP A 71 1.29 0.29 12.60
N ILE A 72 1.91 1.39 13.04
CA ILE A 72 3.35 1.46 13.24
C ILE A 72 3.60 1.43 14.75
N GLU A 73 4.06 0.28 15.25
CA GLU A 73 4.33 0.08 16.66
C GLU A 73 5.81 0.31 16.99
N PRO A 74 6.13 1.05 18.08
CA PRO A 74 7.50 1.22 18.53
C PRO A 74 8.21 -0.13 18.75
N GLY A 75 9.42 -0.27 18.19
CA GLY A 75 10.21 -1.51 18.28
C GLY A 75 9.74 -2.68 17.41
N ARG A 76 8.61 -2.55 16.69
CA ARG A 76 8.08 -3.60 15.79
C ARG A 76 7.91 -3.15 14.35
N GLY A 77 7.69 -1.86 14.11
CA GLY A 77 7.45 -1.32 12.77
C GLY A 77 6.01 -1.55 12.31
N ILE A 78 5.82 -1.91 11.04
CA ILE A 78 4.48 -2.09 10.45
C ILE A 78 3.87 -3.41 10.94
N VAL A 79 2.77 -3.31 11.70
CA VAL A 79 2.00 -4.43 12.23
C VAL A 79 0.64 -4.46 11.56
N VAL A 80 0.37 -5.52 10.78
CA VAL A 80 -0.95 -5.76 10.18
C VAL A 80 -1.93 -6.24 11.24
N LYS A 81 -3.02 -5.49 11.45
CA LYS A 81 -4.00 -5.69 12.51
C LYS A 81 -5.17 -6.60 12.09
N GLY A 82 -5.47 -6.66 10.80
CA GLY A 82 -6.57 -7.45 10.28
C GLY A 82 -7.04 -6.98 8.92
N LEU A 83 -8.10 -7.62 8.42
CA LEU A 83 -8.78 -7.17 7.21
C LEU A 83 -9.53 -5.87 7.50
N TYR A 84 -9.53 -4.97 6.54
CA TYR A 84 -10.39 -3.82 6.58
C TYR A 84 -11.83 -4.29 6.32
N SER A 85 -12.60 -4.37 7.40
CA SER A 85 -14.04 -4.51 7.36
C SER A 85 -14.67 -3.21 7.84
N PHE A 86 -15.69 -2.72 7.15
CA PHE A 86 -16.47 -1.53 7.57
C PHE A 86 -17.11 -1.67 8.97
N GLN A 87 -17.02 -2.87 9.57
CA GLN A 87 -17.60 -3.22 10.86
C GLN A 87 -16.59 -3.32 12.02
N GLU A 88 -15.27 -3.39 11.78
CA GLU A 88 -14.26 -3.75 12.80
C GLU A 88 -13.35 -2.60 13.27
N VAL A 89 -13.71 -1.34 13.01
CA VAL A 89 -12.91 -0.22 13.55
C VAL A 89 -13.06 -0.18 15.07
N PRO A 90 -11.98 -0.31 15.87
CA PRO A 90 -12.07 -0.26 17.32
C PRO A 90 -12.60 1.10 17.74
N SER A 91 -13.71 1.11 18.46
CA SER A 91 -14.21 2.31 19.13
C SER A 91 -13.31 2.63 20.31
N ARG A 92 -12.37 3.56 20.09
CA ARG A 92 -11.52 4.27 21.08
C ARG A 92 -10.87 3.44 22.18
#